data_AF-A0A1J6KZX6-F1
#
_entry.id   AF-A0A1J6KZX6-F1
#
_cell.length_a   1.000
_cell.length_b   1.000
_cell.length_c   1.000
_cell.angle_alpha   90.00
_cell.angle_beta   90.00
_cell.angle_gamma   90.00
#
_symmetry.space_group_name_H-M   'P 1'
#
loop_
_entity.id
_entity.type
_entity.pdbx_description
1 polymer ?
#
loop_
_entity_poly.entity_id
_entity_poly.type
_entity_poly.pdbx_seq_one_letter_code
_entity_poly.pdbx_strand_id
1 'polypeptide(L)'
;MVGFAKMGWLSTDNNKSLKMGDHGLANSDKKANQMGILAFETAKIMSRLLCLYKSLSDVEISKLKTEMKSQGVAYLNSKDEGFLLSLACAERLEDLDKAAAAVARLGHKCNDFGLNRFDLVYTDLKLGIIDFGKLEYGSKEIEKRVDKMEKLINATSGLYAALENLTELEISERKMKKWKEKKTAGQLQKVNCDMFNQRLEQQRKQVRQFREISLWSQTFDKSVGYMARIVCIIYARICVIFGPYIPVLPSVSLRNMRSSQQKEILKVQPENCLIEPIREQIISRSGPIPTTSKPTLVRFYSRKSIFFLCDDEGFGSEKLAKNNRVFHAAGPSTVGGSGLALRYANVITLVEKYSNPSESVDLNSRENLYLMLPDNLKKTVRSKLSKKLKCMDEDESLAEGWREALKHIMEWLAPMAHNTINWQLERNLEKTKFDIKPSVLLLQTLHYSDKEKTEAAIADILVGLSCIYKCENRQWSES
;
A
#
# COMPACT_ATOMS: atom_id res chain seq x y z
N MET A 1 28.79 7.35 -21.76
CA MET A 1 28.70 7.19 -20.29
C MET A 1 28.59 8.57 -19.65
N VAL A 2 27.37 9.07 -19.45
CA VAL A 2 27.16 10.33 -18.72
C VAL A 2 27.01 9.95 -17.24
N GLY A 3 28.14 9.96 -16.52
CA GLY A 3 28.13 9.65 -15.09
C GLY A 3 27.34 10.68 -14.29
N PHE A 4 26.83 10.25 -13.13
CA PHE A 4 26.09 11.04 -12.14
C PHE A 4 26.68 12.42 -11.76
N ALA A 5 27.96 12.67 -12.08
CA ALA A 5 28.66 13.93 -11.81
C ALA A 5 28.10 15.16 -12.55
N LYS A 6 27.30 14.97 -13.62
CA LYS A 6 26.72 16.09 -14.39
C LYS A 6 25.37 16.59 -13.85
N MET A 7 24.81 15.92 -12.84
CA MET A 7 23.53 16.27 -12.22
C MET A 7 23.77 17.03 -10.90
N GLY A 8 23.84 18.37 -10.94
CA GLY A 8 24.21 19.22 -9.79
C GLY A 8 23.37 19.00 -8.52
N TRP A 9 22.09 18.69 -8.67
CA TRP A 9 21.16 18.27 -7.61
C TRP A 9 21.47 16.92 -6.92
N LEU A 10 22.37 16.10 -7.47
CA LEU A 10 22.85 14.85 -6.85
C LEU A 10 24.16 15.01 -6.06
N SER A 11 24.94 16.06 -6.31
CA SER A 11 26.21 16.28 -5.61
C SER A 11 26.01 16.77 -4.17
N THR A 12 26.79 16.19 -3.26
CA THR A 12 26.92 16.64 -1.87
C THR A 12 27.81 17.87 -1.80
N ASP A 13 27.30 19.04 -2.19
CA ASP A 13 28.01 20.29 -1.89
C ASP A 13 27.16 21.24 -1.05
N ASN A 14 27.63 21.38 0.18
CA ASN A 14 27.29 22.46 1.09
C ASN A 14 27.57 23.81 0.44
N ASN A 15 26.65 24.75 0.63
CA ASN A 15 26.86 26.20 0.67
C ASN A 15 28.18 26.72 0.09
N LYS A 16 28.13 27.25 -1.13
CA LYS A 16 28.83 28.48 -1.53
C LYS A 16 28.24 28.99 -2.85
N SER A 17 27.17 29.78 -2.72
CA SER A 17 26.75 30.68 -3.80
C SER A 17 27.84 31.75 -3.96
N LEU A 18 28.57 31.71 -5.07
CA LEU A 18 29.42 32.82 -5.49
C LEU A 18 28.51 34.02 -5.80
N LYS A 19 28.70 35.09 -5.05
CA LYS A 19 28.12 36.40 -5.35
C LYS A 19 28.73 36.93 -6.65
N MET A 20 27.90 37.17 -7.66
CA MET A 20 28.05 38.34 -8.51
C MET A 20 26.68 39.00 -8.66
N GLY A 21 26.67 40.32 -8.44
CA GLY A 21 25.47 41.09 -8.17
C GLY A 21 24.68 41.44 -9.41
N ASP A 22 23.37 41.37 -9.28
CA ASP A 22 22.44 42.32 -9.90
C ASP A 22 21.18 42.41 -9.02
N HIS A 23 21.04 43.54 -8.31
CA HIS A 23 19.98 43.78 -7.32
C HIS A 23 18.91 44.68 -7.95
N GLY A 24 17.88 44.08 -8.57
CA GLY A 24 16.74 44.86 -9.06
C GLY A 24 15.50 44.06 -9.45
N LEU A 25 15.63 42.94 -10.17
CA LEU A 25 14.48 42.22 -10.74
C LEU A 25 14.12 40.87 -10.08
N ALA A 26 14.97 40.32 -9.21
CA ALA A 26 14.87 38.91 -8.78
C ALA A 26 13.80 38.57 -7.72
N ASN A 27 12.97 39.54 -7.29
CA ASN A 27 12.04 39.33 -6.17
C ASN A 27 10.60 38.97 -6.59
N SER A 28 10.20 39.28 -7.83
CA SER A 28 8.90 38.84 -8.39
C SER A 28 8.93 37.37 -8.83
N ASP A 29 10.01 36.95 -9.49
CA ASP A 29 10.15 35.59 -10.02
C ASP A 29 10.27 34.52 -8.92
N LYS A 30 10.82 34.91 -7.75
CA LYS A 30 10.91 34.01 -6.58
C LYS A 30 9.55 33.67 -5.96
N LYS A 31 8.55 34.56 -6.07
CA LYS A 31 7.18 34.27 -5.62
C LYS A 31 6.41 33.41 -6.63
N ALA A 32 6.70 33.54 -7.92
CA ALA A 32 6.03 32.79 -8.98
C ALA A 32 6.32 31.27 -8.92
N ASN A 33 7.47 30.87 -8.37
CA ASN A 33 7.89 29.46 -8.27
C ASN A 33 7.64 28.79 -6.93
N GLN A 34 6.78 29.37 -6.08
CA GLN A 34 6.34 28.73 -4.85
C GLN A 34 5.25 27.68 -5.11
N MET A 35 5.24 26.64 -4.30
CA MET A 35 4.36 25.48 -4.48
C MET A 35 2.87 25.81 -4.30
N GLY A 36 2.55 26.74 -3.38
CA GLY A 36 1.17 27.18 -3.15
C GLY A 36 0.21 26.01 -2.86
N ILE A 37 -0.91 25.96 -3.60
CA ILE A 37 -1.94 24.92 -3.44
C ILE A 37 -1.39 23.51 -3.72
N LEU A 38 -0.38 23.37 -4.59
CA LEU A 38 0.24 22.08 -4.90
C LEU A 38 1.07 21.52 -3.74
N ALA A 39 1.22 22.27 -2.64
CA ALA A 39 1.89 21.80 -1.44
C ALA A 39 1.22 20.56 -0.85
N PHE A 40 -0.12 20.47 -0.92
CA PHE A 40 -0.86 19.31 -0.39
C PHE A 40 -0.67 18.06 -1.26
N GLU A 41 -0.71 18.20 -2.59
CA GLU A 41 -0.41 17.08 -3.49
C GLU A 41 1.04 16.63 -3.33
N THR A 42 1.97 17.58 -3.22
CA THR A 42 3.39 17.30 -3.01
C THR A 42 3.63 16.60 -1.68
N ALA A 43 3.02 17.08 -0.59
CA ALA A 43 3.10 16.43 0.71
C ALA A 43 2.59 14.99 0.68
N LYS A 44 1.53 14.71 -0.10
CA LYS A 44 1.01 13.35 -0.30
C LYS A 44 1.95 12.46 -1.11
N ILE A 45 2.62 13.00 -2.12
CA ILE A 45 3.64 12.25 -2.87
C ILE A 45 4.85 11.98 -1.99
N MET A 46 5.31 12.98 -1.22
CA MET A 46 6.38 12.83 -0.24
C MET A 46 6.04 11.77 0.82
N SER A 47 4.83 11.78 1.38
CA SER A 47 4.43 10.78 2.39
C SER A 47 4.43 9.36 1.82
N ARG A 48 3.96 9.17 0.59
CA ARG A 48 4.02 7.88 -0.11
C ARG A 48 5.45 7.41 -0.34
N LEU A 49 6.36 8.31 -0.75
CA LEU A 49 7.76 7.97 -0.91
C LEU A 49 8.42 7.60 0.42
N LEU A 50 8.12 8.30 1.51
CA LEU A 50 8.66 7.97 2.83
C LEU A 50 8.10 6.65 3.37
N CYS A 51 6.80 6.39 3.20
CA CYS A 51 6.20 5.11 3.51
C CYS A 51 6.92 3.97 2.78
N LEU A 52 7.13 4.13 1.46
CA LEU A 52 7.83 3.14 0.65
C LEU A 52 9.30 2.99 1.08
N TYR A 53 9.99 4.09 1.38
CA TYR A 53 11.35 4.06 1.91
C TYR A 53 11.43 3.27 3.23
N LYS A 54 10.59 3.60 4.22
CA LYS A 54 10.57 2.91 5.53
C LYS A 54 10.23 1.41 5.40
N SER A 55 9.36 1.06 4.44
CA SER A 55 8.99 -0.34 4.15
C SER A 55 10.12 -1.21 3.56
N LEU A 56 11.20 -0.61 3.07
CA LEU A 56 12.37 -1.31 2.51
C LEU A 56 13.55 -1.40 3.50
N SER A 57 13.32 -1.05 4.76
CA SER A 57 14.28 -1.26 5.85
C SER A 57 14.50 -2.75 6.09
N ASP A 58 15.67 -3.13 6.60
CA ASP A 58 15.98 -4.54 6.88
C ASP A 58 14.99 -5.16 7.87
N VAL A 59 14.49 -4.37 8.82
CA VAL A 59 13.47 -4.78 9.80
C VAL A 59 12.16 -5.13 9.10
N GLU A 60 11.63 -4.24 8.26
CA GLU A 60 10.37 -4.49 7.54
C GLU A 60 10.50 -5.61 6.52
N ILE A 61 11.65 -5.76 5.86
CA ILE A 61 11.90 -6.89 4.95
C ILE A 61 11.98 -8.22 5.71
N SER A 62 12.59 -8.23 6.89
CA SER A 62 12.60 -9.43 7.75
C SER A 62 11.19 -9.80 8.20
N LYS A 63 10.39 -8.81 8.61
CA LYS A 63 8.98 -8.98 8.98
C LYS A 63 8.16 -9.52 7.81
N LEU A 64 8.33 -8.95 6.61
CA LEU A 64 7.67 -9.43 5.40
C LEU A 64 7.98 -10.90 5.14
N LYS A 65 9.24 -11.32 5.26
CA LYS A 65 9.64 -12.74 5.10
C LYS A 65 8.99 -13.65 6.14
N THR A 66 8.81 -13.19 7.39
CA THR A 66 8.08 -13.96 8.41
C THR A 66 6.59 -14.09 8.10
N GLU A 67 5.96 -13.01 7.62
CA GLU A 67 4.53 -12.98 7.28
C GLU A 67 4.23 -13.80 6.02
N MET A 68 5.16 -13.86 5.06
CA MET A 68 5.06 -14.75 3.89
C MET A 68 5.02 -16.23 4.29
N LYS A 69 5.61 -16.58 5.43
CA LYS A 69 5.59 -17.94 6.00
C LYS A 69 4.39 -18.20 6.91
N SER A 70 3.54 -17.20 7.12
CA SER A 70 2.33 -17.36 7.91
C SER A 70 1.40 -18.42 7.28
N GLN A 71 0.66 -19.12 8.14
CA GLN A 71 -0.26 -20.16 7.71
C GLN A 71 -1.30 -19.64 6.71
N GLY A 72 -1.81 -18.41 6.91
CA GLY A 72 -2.78 -17.81 6.00
C GLY A 72 -2.23 -17.64 4.58
N VAL A 73 -1.03 -17.06 4.45
CA VAL A 73 -0.39 -16.86 3.14
C VAL A 73 0.01 -18.21 2.51
N ALA A 74 0.60 -19.12 3.28
CA ALA A 74 1.06 -20.41 2.80
C ALA A 74 -0.08 -21.36 2.38
N TYR A 75 -1.22 -21.31 3.07
CA TYR A 75 -2.39 -22.15 2.80
C TYR A 75 -3.26 -21.58 1.67
N LEU A 76 -3.58 -20.28 1.74
CA LEU A 76 -4.50 -19.63 0.81
C LEU A 76 -3.85 -19.13 -0.48
N ASN A 77 -2.61 -18.62 -0.43
CA ASN A 77 -1.98 -17.96 -1.57
C ASN A 77 -0.97 -18.89 -2.27
N SER A 78 0.21 -19.08 -1.68
CA SER A 78 1.28 -19.93 -2.24
C SER A 78 2.34 -20.25 -1.20
N LYS A 79 3.05 -21.38 -1.37
CA LYS A 79 4.23 -21.74 -0.58
C LYS A 79 5.55 -21.35 -1.25
N ASP A 80 5.51 -20.91 -2.51
CA ASP A 80 6.72 -20.51 -3.25
C ASP A 80 7.17 -19.10 -2.82
N GLU A 81 8.23 -19.04 -2.02
CA GLU A 81 8.84 -17.78 -1.58
C GLU A 81 9.29 -16.90 -2.74
N GLY A 82 9.82 -17.49 -3.82
CA GLY A 82 10.29 -16.75 -4.99
C GLY A 82 9.15 -16.07 -5.72
N PHE A 83 8.01 -16.75 -5.86
CA PHE A 83 6.80 -16.16 -6.41
C PHE A 83 6.27 -15.02 -5.51
N LEU A 84 6.16 -15.24 -4.20
CA LEU A 84 5.67 -14.23 -3.27
C LEU A 84 6.59 -12.98 -3.22
N LEU A 85 7.92 -13.18 -3.27
CA LEU A 85 8.89 -12.07 -3.36
C LEU A 85 8.78 -11.34 -4.69
N SER A 86 8.55 -12.06 -5.80
CA SER A 86 8.32 -11.43 -7.10
C SER A 86 7.06 -10.57 -7.11
N LEU A 87 5.98 -11.03 -6.46
CA LEU A 87 4.73 -10.30 -6.31
C LEU A 87 4.94 -9.05 -5.44
N ALA A 88 5.62 -9.18 -4.30
CA ALA A 88 5.97 -8.05 -3.44
C ALA A 88 6.80 -7.00 -4.19
N CYS A 89 7.81 -7.45 -4.94
CA CYS A 89 8.65 -6.56 -5.74
C CYS A 89 7.84 -5.82 -6.81
N ALA A 90 6.99 -6.53 -7.53
CA ALA A 90 6.16 -5.94 -8.57
C ALA A 90 5.23 -4.87 -8.01
N GLU A 91 4.58 -5.12 -6.86
CA GLU A 91 3.71 -4.13 -6.21
C GLU A 91 4.50 -2.91 -5.73
N ARG A 92 5.65 -3.11 -5.09
CA ARG A 92 6.53 -2.02 -4.63
C ARG A 92 7.04 -1.17 -5.79
N LEU A 93 7.42 -1.80 -6.89
CA LEU A 93 7.89 -1.11 -8.09
C LEU A 93 6.76 -0.34 -8.77
N GLU A 94 5.57 -0.92 -8.85
CA GLU A 94 4.38 -0.23 -9.38
C GLU A 94 3.99 0.99 -8.53
N ASP A 95 4.10 0.90 -7.20
CA ASP A 95 3.86 2.04 -6.31
C ASP A 95 4.97 3.11 -6.44
N LEU A 96 6.22 2.70 -6.65
CA LEU A 96 7.31 3.63 -6.98
C LEU A 96 7.07 4.32 -8.32
N ASP A 97 6.63 3.60 -9.35
CA ASP A 97 6.37 4.14 -10.68
C ASP A 97 5.27 5.21 -10.65
N LYS A 98 4.20 4.97 -9.90
CA LYS A 98 3.14 5.97 -9.69
C LYS A 98 3.69 7.22 -8.99
N ALA A 99 4.54 7.04 -7.98
CA ALA A 99 5.16 8.17 -7.28
C ALA A 99 6.15 8.92 -8.20
N ALA A 100 7.01 8.21 -8.92
CA ALA A 100 7.97 8.78 -9.87
C ALA A 100 7.28 9.56 -10.99
N ALA A 101 6.18 9.03 -11.54
CA ALA A 101 5.36 9.75 -12.52
C ALA A 101 4.75 11.03 -11.94
N ALA A 102 4.32 11.02 -10.66
CA ALA A 102 3.83 12.22 -10.00
C ALA A 102 4.94 13.25 -9.73
N VAL A 103 6.14 12.79 -9.34
CA VAL A 103 7.33 13.63 -9.21
C VAL A 103 7.73 14.24 -10.55
N ALA A 104 7.71 13.48 -11.64
CA ALA A 104 8.00 13.99 -12.98
C ALA A 104 7.00 15.08 -13.41
N ARG A 105 5.70 14.88 -13.14
CA ARG A 105 4.67 15.91 -13.39
C ARG A 105 4.94 17.21 -12.64
N LEU A 106 5.38 17.13 -11.38
CA LEU A 106 5.80 18.30 -10.61
C LEU A 106 7.13 18.88 -11.12
N GLY A 107 8.02 18.00 -11.60
CA GLY A 107 9.30 18.32 -12.20
C GLY A 107 9.20 19.26 -13.39
N HIS A 108 8.19 19.12 -14.26
CA HIS A 108 7.99 20.03 -15.39
C HIS A 108 7.80 21.51 -15.02
N LYS A 109 7.50 21.80 -13.74
CA LYS A 109 7.39 23.17 -13.20
C LYS A 109 8.70 23.67 -12.54
N CYS A 110 9.74 22.85 -12.55
CA CYS A 110 11.06 23.19 -12.02
C CYS A 110 11.87 23.98 -13.05
N ASN A 111 12.70 24.90 -12.55
CA ASN A 111 13.64 25.68 -13.35
C ASN A 111 14.91 24.89 -13.66
N ASP A 112 15.28 23.96 -12.77
CA ASP A 112 16.42 23.07 -13.01
C ASP A 112 16.09 22.07 -14.13
N PHE A 113 16.92 22.05 -15.17
CA PHE A 113 16.71 21.23 -16.36
C PHE A 113 16.75 19.72 -16.06
N GLY A 114 17.56 19.28 -15.10
CA GLY A 114 17.63 17.88 -14.69
C GLY A 114 16.36 17.42 -13.98
N LEU A 115 15.78 18.31 -13.17
CA LEU A 115 14.49 18.11 -12.50
C LEU A 115 13.31 18.14 -13.47
N ASN A 116 13.36 19.03 -14.47
CA ASN A 116 12.33 19.16 -15.49
C ASN A 116 12.15 17.89 -16.31
N ARG A 117 13.26 17.18 -16.57
CA ARG A 117 13.32 15.93 -17.35
C ARG A 117 13.55 14.71 -16.49
N PHE A 118 13.02 14.71 -15.26
CA PHE A 118 13.16 13.58 -14.34
C PHE A 118 12.56 12.28 -14.88
N ASP A 119 11.55 12.36 -15.75
CA ASP A 119 11.00 11.23 -16.50
C ASP A 119 12.06 10.47 -17.30
N LEU A 120 12.97 11.19 -17.97
CA LEU A 120 14.08 10.59 -18.71
C LEU A 120 15.09 9.97 -17.75
N VAL A 121 15.43 10.67 -16.66
CA VAL A 121 16.36 10.16 -15.64
C VAL A 121 15.85 8.86 -15.02
N TYR A 122 14.54 8.78 -14.75
CA TYR A 122 13.94 7.57 -14.18
C TYR A 122 13.88 6.42 -15.19
N THR A 123 13.64 6.72 -16.47
CA THR A 123 13.71 5.72 -17.56
C THR A 123 15.14 5.19 -17.73
N ASP A 124 16.13 6.08 -17.79
CA ASP A 124 17.55 5.70 -17.88
C ASP A 124 18.01 4.89 -16.67
N LEU A 125 17.48 5.21 -15.49
CA LEU A 125 17.70 4.44 -14.26
C LEU A 125 17.17 3.00 -14.38
N LYS A 126 15.96 2.83 -14.94
CA LYS A 126 15.38 1.50 -15.18
C LYS A 126 16.16 0.68 -16.20
N LEU A 127 16.72 1.34 -17.21
CA LEU A 127 17.53 0.71 -18.24
C LEU A 127 18.94 0.33 -17.75
N GLY A 128 19.29 0.64 -16.49
CA GLY A 128 20.62 0.34 -15.92
C GLY A 128 21.75 1.17 -16.52
N ILE A 129 21.42 2.27 -17.22
CA ILE A 129 22.40 3.16 -17.86
C ILE A 129 23.18 3.97 -16.81
N ILE A 130 22.59 4.13 -15.62
CA ILE A 130 23.11 4.96 -14.54
C ILE A 130 23.63 4.09 -13.38
N ASP A 131 24.92 4.23 -13.05
CA ASP A 131 25.63 3.36 -12.08
C ASP A 131 25.40 3.75 -10.60
N PHE A 132 24.76 2.83 -9.86
CA PHE A 132 24.25 2.94 -8.48
C PHE A 132 25.28 3.24 -7.38
N GLY A 133 26.59 3.16 -7.65
CA GLY A 133 27.65 3.16 -6.63
C GLY A 133 27.70 4.35 -5.66
N LYS A 134 26.94 5.44 -5.91
CA LYS A 134 26.86 6.63 -5.03
C LYS A 134 25.53 6.79 -4.29
N LEU A 135 24.59 5.84 -4.42
CA LEU A 135 23.24 5.90 -3.85
C LEU A 135 23.11 4.91 -2.70
N GLU A 136 23.67 5.26 -1.55
CA GLU A 136 23.72 4.37 -0.38
C GLU A 136 22.46 4.51 0.49
N TYR A 137 21.59 3.50 0.46
CA TYR A 137 20.40 3.40 1.31
C TYR A 137 20.81 3.43 2.79
N GLY A 138 20.08 4.18 3.63
CA GLY A 138 20.38 4.27 5.07
C GLY A 138 21.63 5.06 5.43
N SER A 139 22.23 5.79 4.48
CA SER A 139 23.32 6.72 4.82
C SER A 139 22.81 7.89 5.67
N LYS A 140 23.65 8.38 6.60
CA LYS A 140 23.31 9.51 7.50
C LYS A 140 22.82 10.76 6.76
N GLU A 141 23.32 11.00 5.55
CA GLU A 141 22.89 12.15 4.74
C GLU A 141 21.49 11.94 4.15
N ILE A 142 21.15 10.71 3.77
CA ILE A 142 19.82 10.37 3.27
C ILE A 142 18.79 10.39 4.40
N GLU A 143 19.14 9.86 5.59
CA GLU A 143 18.28 9.93 6.77
C GLU A 143 17.96 11.38 7.15
N LYS A 144 18.95 12.29 7.16
CA LYS A 144 18.71 13.73 7.37
C LYS A 144 17.74 14.33 6.35
N ARG A 145 17.73 13.85 5.11
CA ARG A 145 16.81 14.31 4.07
C ARG A 145 15.41 13.74 4.26
N VAL A 146 15.31 12.47 4.66
CA VAL A 146 14.06 11.83 5.08
C VAL A 146 13.45 12.60 6.25
N ASP A 147 14.23 12.94 7.28
CA ASP A 147 13.78 13.73 8.43
C ASP A 147 13.30 15.14 8.02
N LYS A 148 13.99 15.79 7.07
CA LYS A 148 13.55 17.08 6.53
C LYS A 148 12.21 16.95 5.79
N MET A 149 12.05 15.90 4.99
CA MET A 149 10.81 15.63 4.27
C MET A 149 9.66 15.32 5.24
N GLU A 150 9.91 14.56 6.29
CA GLU A 150 8.95 14.25 7.35
C GLU A 150 8.51 15.52 8.09
N LYS A 151 9.44 16.42 8.43
CA LYS A 151 9.12 17.74 9.01
C LYS A 151 8.24 18.58 8.09
N LEU A 152 8.53 18.58 6.78
CA LEU A 152 7.74 19.31 5.77
C LEU A 152 6.33 18.73 5.64
N ILE A 153 6.18 17.40 5.66
CA ILE A 153 4.88 16.71 5.65
C ILE A 153 4.10 17.09 6.92
N ASN A 154 4.71 17.00 8.09
CA ASN A 154 4.06 17.32 9.37
C ASN A 154 3.60 18.77 9.43
N ALA A 155 4.43 19.72 8.97
CA ALA A 155 4.04 21.13 8.86
C ALA A 155 2.88 21.36 7.88
N THR A 156 2.85 20.60 6.77
CA THR A 156 1.78 20.69 5.76
C THR A 156 0.47 20.04 6.24
N SER A 157 0.55 18.97 7.01
CA SER A 157 -0.59 18.39 7.72
C SER A 157 -1.17 19.37 8.74
N GLY A 158 -0.30 20.03 9.53
CA GLY A 158 -0.70 21.10 10.45
C GLY A 158 -1.40 22.26 9.73
N LEU A 159 -0.89 22.67 8.57
CA LEU A 159 -1.55 23.67 7.72
C LEU A 159 -2.93 23.20 7.26
N TYR A 160 -3.07 21.95 6.84
CA TYR A 160 -4.35 21.39 6.39
C TYR A 160 -5.39 21.42 7.51
N ALA A 161 -5.04 20.94 8.71
CA ALA A 161 -5.91 20.96 9.87
C ALA A 161 -6.28 22.39 10.30
N ALA A 162 -5.33 23.32 10.28
CA ALA A 162 -5.58 24.72 10.58
C ALA A 162 -6.53 25.38 9.56
N LEU A 163 -6.44 25.02 8.28
CA LEU A 163 -7.37 25.47 7.25
C LEU A 163 -8.77 24.88 7.44
N GLU A 164 -8.89 23.59 7.76
CA GLU A 164 -10.17 22.92 8.07
C GLU A 164 -10.89 23.63 9.23
N ASN A 165 -10.18 23.88 10.33
CA ASN A 165 -10.68 24.65 11.48
C ASN A 165 -11.07 26.09 11.11
N LEU A 166 -10.28 26.76 10.26
CA LEU A 166 -10.59 28.11 9.80
C LEU A 166 -11.89 28.11 8.97
N THR A 167 -12.10 27.13 8.09
CA THR A 167 -13.34 27.04 7.31
C THR A 167 -14.57 26.83 8.19
N GLU A 168 -14.47 26.01 9.24
CA GLU A 168 -15.55 25.80 10.21
C GLU A 168 -15.88 27.09 10.99
N LEU A 169 -14.84 27.83 11.40
CA LEU A 169 -14.99 29.12 12.06
C LEU A 169 -15.58 30.19 11.14
N GLU A 170 -15.23 30.22 9.86
CA GLU A 170 -15.84 31.14 8.90
C GLU A 170 -17.30 30.79 8.61
N ILE A 171 -17.65 29.49 8.58
CA ILE A 171 -19.05 29.04 8.46
C ILE A 171 -19.86 29.47 9.68
N SER A 172 -19.32 29.30 10.89
CA SER A 172 -19.99 29.73 12.12
C SER A 172 -20.06 31.26 12.23
N GLU A 173 -19.06 32.00 11.74
CA GLU A 173 -19.12 33.46 11.60
C GLU A 173 -20.29 33.91 10.72
N ARG A 174 -20.44 33.29 9.53
CA ARG A 174 -21.54 33.59 8.60
C ARG A 174 -22.91 33.27 9.21
N LYS A 175 -23.03 32.15 9.94
CA LYS A 175 -24.25 31.82 10.67
C LYS A 175 -24.54 32.90 11.71
N MET A 176 -23.56 33.26 12.54
CA MET A 176 -23.69 34.28 13.59
C MET A 176 -24.09 35.66 13.05
N LYS A 177 -23.55 36.09 11.90
CA LYS A 177 -23.96 37.34 11.24
C LYS A 177 -25.45 37.32 10.84
N LYS A 178 -25.93 36.22 10.24
CA LYS A 178 -27.36 36.03 9.92
C LYS A 178 -28.26 36.01 11.15
N TRP A 179 -27.78 35.51 12.30
CA TRP A 179 -28.53 35.57 13.57
C TRP A 179 -28.61 36.99 14.13
N LYS A 180 -27.54 37.79 13.99
CA LYS A 180 -27.51 39.20 14.43
C LYS A 180 -28.46 40.09 13.63
N GLU A 181 -28.61 39.83 12.32
CA GLU A 181 -29.55 40.56 11.47
C GLU A 181 -31.02 40.32 11.86
N LYS A 182 -31.32 39.21 12.57
CA LYS A 182 -32.67 38.82 12.98
C LYS A 182 -33.07 39.22 14.41
N LYS A 183 -32.12 39.65 15.27
CA LYS A 183 -32.38 40.08 16.66
C LYS A 183 -31.50 41.26 17.05
N THR A 184 -32.09 42.30 17.63
CA THR A 184 -31.38 43.44 18.24
C THR A 184 -30.48 42.93 19.37
N ALA A 185 -29.15 43.05 19.20
CA ALA A 185 -28.16 42.39 20.06
C ALA A 185 -28.01 43.06 21.44
N GLY A 186 -28.09 42.28 22.52
CA GLY A 186 -27.79 42.72 23.89
C GLY A 186 -26.30 42.74 24.24
N GLN A 187 -25.92 43.43 25.32
CA GLN A 187 -24.53 43.67 25.73
C GLN A 187 -23.70 42.39 25.99
N LEU A 188 -24.31 41.35 26.57
CA LEU A 188 -23.66 40.04 26.79
C LEU A 188 -23.32 39.32 25.47
N GLN A 189 -24.12 39.54 24.42
CA GLN A 189 -23.93 38.92 23.11
C GLN A 189 -22.81 39.60 22.30
N LYS A 190 -22.51 40.87 22.62
CA LYS A 190 -21.37 41.61 22.07
C LYS A 190 -20.04 41.03 22.55
N VAL A 191 -19.91 40.79 23.86
CA VAL A 191 -18.69 40.18 24.46
C VAL A 191 -18.42 38.78 23.90
N ASN A 192 -19.45 37.94 23.75
CA ASN A 192 -19.31 36.62 23.12
C ASN A 192 -18.85 36.71 21.65
N CYS A 193 -19.27 37.75 20.93
CA CYS A 193 -18.82 37.97 19.57
C CYS A 193 -17.37 38.44 19.51
N ASP A 194 -16.95 39.30 20.42
CA ASP A 194 -15.58 39.82 20.45
C ASP A 194 -14.59 38.69 20.78
N MET A 195 -14.93 37.81 21.73
CA MET A 195 -14.18 36.59 22.02
C MET A 195 -14.10 35.64 20.81
N PHE A 196 -15.20 35.48 20.06
CA PHE A 196 -15.22 34.66 18.85
C PHE A 196 -14.35 35.26 17.74
N ASN A 197 -14.46 36.57 17.49
CA ASN A 197 -13.63 37.28 16.52
C ASN A 197 -12.13 37.19 16.87
N GLN A 198 -11.79 37.27 18.17
CA GLN A 198 -10.41 37.09 18.64
C GLN A 198 -9.89 35.69 18.32
N ARG A 199 -10.70 34.64 18.55
CA ARG A 199 -10.34 33.25 18.17
C ARG A 199 -10.15 33.12 16.66
N LEU A 200 -11.01 33.74 15.86
CA LEU A 200 -10.90 33.71 14.41
C LEU A 200 -9.64 34.41 13.90
N GLU A 201 -9.27 35.56 14.47
CA GLU A 201 -8.02 36.26 14.12
C GLU A 201 -6.77 35.49 14.58
N GLN A 202 -6.82 34.83 15.75
CA GLN A 202 -5.76 33.91 16.20
C GLN A 202 -5.59 32.76 15.22
N GLN A 203 -6.68 32.15 14.76
CA GLN A 203 -6.63 31.06 13.77
C GLN A 203 -6.08 31.53 12.42
N ARG A 204 -6.45 32.73 11.96
CA ARG A 204 -5.85 33.34 10.77
C ARG A 204 -4.34 33.56 10.91
N LYS A 205 -3.87 34.00 12.09
CA LYS A 205 -2.43 34.12 12.38
C LYS A 205 -1.72 32.77 12.34
N GLN A 206 -2.31 31.73 12.93
CA GLN A 206 -1.77 30.37 12.89
C GLN A 206 -1.65 29.84 11.45
N VAL A 207 -2.67 30.04 10.60
CA VAL A 207 -2.61 29.65 9.18
C VAL A 207 -1.49 30.37 8.44
N ARG A 208 -1.27 31.68 8.71
CA ARG A 208 -0.15 32.42 8.12
C ARG A 208 1.20 31.83 8.52
N GLN A 209 1.40 31.53 9.80
CA GLN A 209 2.62 30.88 10.29
C GLN A 209 2.84 29.49 9.67
N PHE A 210 1.80 28.66 9.58
CA PHE A 210 1.90 27.35 8.95
C PHE A 210 2.22 27.44 7.44
N ARG A 211 1.72 28.46 6.72
CA ARG A 211 2.09 28.69 5.32
C ARG A 211 3.59 29.00 5.14
N GLU A 212 4.21 29.66 6.11
CA GLU A 212 5.64 29.99 6.05
C GLU A 212 6.52 28.77 6.30
N ILE A 213 6.13 27.87 7.20
CA ILE A 213 6.93 26.71 7.62
C ILE A 213 6.69 25.47 6.74
N SER A 214 5.49 25.34 6.15
CA SER A 214 5.09 24.18 5.33
C SER A 214 5.66 24.21 3.91
N LEU A 215 5.32 23.18 3.12
CA LEU A 215 5.64 23.12 1.69
C LEU A 215 5.04 24.27 0.88
N TRP A 216 4.07 25.03 1.43
CA TRP A 216 3.42 26.14 0.74
C TRP A 216 4.41 27.24 0.30
N SER A 217 5.41 27.55 1.14
CA SER A 217 6.43 28.58 0.86
C SER A 217 7.65 28.04 0.11
N GLN A 218 7.76 26.71 -0.04
CA GLN A 218 8.91 26.07 -0.67
C GLN A 218 8.85 26.18 -2.19
N THR A 219 10.03 26.17 -2.80
CA THR A 219 10.21 26.17 -4.25
C THR A 219 10.04 24.76 -4.82
N PHE A 220 9.51 24.62 -6.03
CA PHE A 220 9.42 23.34 -6.73
C PHE A 220 10.76 22.60 -6.79
N ASP A 221 11.84 23.29 -7.19
CA ASP A 221 13.17 22.69 -7.38
C ASP A 221 13.66 21.93 -6.12
N LYS A 222 13.53 22.55 -4.94
CA LYS A 222 13.95 21.95 -3.67
C LYS A 222 13.13 20.70 -3.33
N SER A 223 11.81 20.82 -3.40
CA SER A 223 10.90 19.72 -3.01
C SER A 223 10.96 18.55 -3.99
N VAL A 224 10.96 18.82 -5.30
CA VAL A 224 11.12 17.79 -6.33
C VAL A 224 12.52 17.18 -6.27
N GLY A 225 13.56 17.97 -5.97
CA GLY A 225 14.91 17.47 -5.74
C GLY A 225 15.01 16.45 -4.61
N TYR A 226 14.36 16.72 -3.47
CA TYR A 226 14.28 15.74 -2.40
C TYR A 226 13.56 14.45 -2.83
N MET A 227 12.39 14.58 -3.50
CA MET A 227 11.60 13.43 -3.91
C MET A 227 12.30 12.57 -4.96
N ALA A 228 12.83 13.18 -6.02
CA ALA A 228 13.51 12.49 -7.10
C ALA A 228 14.73 11.70 -6.61
N ARG A 229 15.51 12.28 -5.69
CA ARG A 229 16.63 11.56 -5.08
C ARG A 229 16.15 10.35 -4.28
N ILE A 230 15.09 10.48 -3.49
CA ILE A 230 14.49 9.37 -2.75
C ILE A 230 13.95 8.29 -3.71
N VAL A 231 13.31 8.68 -4.82
CA VAL A 231 12.86 7.72 -5.86
C VAL A 231 14.02 6.86 -6.36
N CYS A 232 15.16 7.48 -6.70
CA CYS A 232 16.34 6.75 -7.16
C CYS A 232 16.91 5.80 -6.09
N ILE A 233 16.93 6.24 -4.82
CA ILE A 233 17.40 5.43 -3.69
C ILE A 233 16.49 4.22 -3.46
N ILE A 234 15.17 4.43 -3.50
CA ILE A 234 14.17 3.36 -3.36
C ILE A 234 14.34 2.35 -4.49
N TYR A 235 14.46 2.80 -5.74
CA TYR A 235 14.65 1.90 -6.89
C TYR A 235 15.92 1.05 -6.73
N ALA A 236 17.05 1.68 -6.39
CA ALA A 236 18.31 0.99 -6.15
C ALA A 236 18.17 -0.07 -5.04
N ARG A 237 17.48 0.29 -3.95
CA ARG A 237 17.23 -0.61 -2.82
C ARG A 237 16.33 -1.79 -3.21
N ILE A 238 15.28 -1.57 -4.00
CA ILE A 238 14.42 -2.63 -4.56
C ILE A 238 15.27 -3.61 -5.37
N CYS A 239 16.14 -3.10 -6.26
CA CYS A 239 17.01 -3.95 -7.08
C CYS A 239 17.96 -4.79 -6.22
N VAL A 240 18.49 -4.25 -5.13
CA VAL A 240 19.37 -4.99 -4.20
C VAL A 240 18.61 -6.07 -3.42
N ILE A 241 17.41 -5.77 -2.92
CA ILE A 241 16.62 -6.72 -2.11
C ILE A 241 16.07 -7.86 -2.98
N PHE A 242 15.52 -7.53 -4.15
CA PHE A 242 14.75 -8.46 -4.96
C PHE A 242 15.50 -9.01 -6.18
N GLY A 243 16.64 -8.40 -6.56
CA GLY A 243 17.48 -8.82 -7.69
C GLY A 243 17.87 -10.31 -7.69
N PRO A 244 18.24 -10.92 -6.54
CA PRO A 244 18.56 -12.36 -6.49
C PRO A 244 17.38 -13.27 -6.88
N TYR A 245 16.14 -12.77 -6.78
CA TYR A 245 14.92 -13.55 -6.99
C TYR A 245 14.26 -13.25 -8.35
N ILE A 246 14.69 -12.20 -9.04
CA ILE A 246 14.06 -11.68 -10.25
C ILE A 246 15.15 -11.37 -11.30
N PRO A 247 15.36 -12.26 -12.28
CA PRO A 247 16.38 -12.09 -13.32
C PRO A 247 16.17 -10.87 -14.24
N VAL A 248 14.98 -10.26 -14.22
CA VAL A 248 14.59 -9.14 -15.09
C VAL A 248 15.06 -7.78 -14.52
N LEU A 249 15.38 -7.69 -13.22
CA LEU A 249 15.90 -6.47 -12.65
C LEU A 249 17.38 -6.29 -13.05
N PRO A 250 17.83 -5.06 -13.36
CA PRO A 250 19.24 -4.80 -13.64
C PRO A 250 20.13 -5.35 -12.51
N SER A 251 21.14 -6.16 -12.85
CA SER A 251 22.08 -6.69 -11.87
C SER A 251 22.91 -5.55 -11.30
N VAL A 252 22.58 -5.10 -10.08
CA VAL A 252 23.35 -4.08 -9.39
C VAL A 252 24.66 -4.72 -8.91
N SER A 253 25.76 -4.42 -9.58
CA SER A 253 27.10 -4.85 -9.14
C SER A 253 27.55 -3.97 -7.98
N LEU A 254 27.13 -4.30 -6.74
CA LEU A 254 27.65 -3.67 -5.53
C LEU A 254 29.05 -4.23 -5.20
N ARG A 255 30.06 -3.81 -5.96
CA ARG A 255 31.46 -4.09 -5.64
C ARG A 255 31.93 -3.12 -4.55
N ASN A 256 31.39 -3.27 -3.33
CA ASN A 256 31.97 -2.84 -2.03
C ASN A 256 30.89 -2.74 -0.94
N MET A 257 30.50 -3.84 -0.32
CA MET A 257 29.98 -3.83 1.05
C MET A 257 30.52 -5.06 1.78
N ARG A 258 31.48 -4.84 2.69
CA ARG A 258 31.85 -5.81 3.71
C ARG A 258 30.88 -5.63 4.87
N SER A 259 29.82 -6.45 4.91
CA SER A 259 29.06 -6.70 6.13
C SER A 259 29.32 -8.14 6.60
N SER A 260 29.69 -8.29 7.86
CA SER A 260 30.32 -9.47 8.45
C SER A 260 29.42 -10.71 8.62
N GLN A 261 28.33 -10.85 7.85
CA GLN A 261 27.45 -12.03 7.89
C GLN A 261 27.52 -12.89 6.62
N GLN A 262 28.36 -12.54 5.64
CA GLN A 262 28.45 -13.26 4.36
C GLN A 262 29.57 -14.30 4.27
N LYS A 263 30.08 -14.79 5.42
CA LYS A 263 31.16 -15.80 5.46
C LYS A 263 30.70 -17.26 5.60
N GLU A 264 29.40 -17.54 5.72
CA GLU A 264 28.92 -18.93 5.88
C GLU A 264 28.14 -19.53 4.70
N ILE A 265 27.92 -18.80 3.59
CA ILE A 265 27.19 -19.34 2.42
C ILE A 265 28.08 -19.41 1.16
N LEU A 266 29.40 -19.56 1.37
CA LEU A 266 30.38 -19.75 0.29
C LEU A 266 31.22 -21.00 0.57
N LYS A 267 30.56 -22.16 0.69
CA LYS A 267 31.19 -23.49 0.58
C LYS A 267 30.15 -24.54 0.11
N VAL A 268 29.67 -24.40 -1.12
CA VAL A 268 29.36 -25.55 -1.97
C VAL A 268 29.75 -25.14 -3.40
N GLN A 269 30.77 -25.81 -3.94
CA GLN A 269 31.26 -25.61 -5.29
C GLN A 269 30.30 -26.24 -6.33
N PRO A 270 30.45 -25.87 -7.61
CA PRO A 270 29.45 -26.02 -8.66
C PRO A 270 29.67 -27.27 -9.52
N GLU A 271 28.60 -27.93 -9.98
CA GLU A 271 28.65 -28.75 -11.18
C GLU A 271 27.40 -28.55 -12.05
N ASN A 272 27.68 -27.99 -13.23
CA ASN A 272 27.13 -28.34 -14.54
C ASN A 272 25.62 -28.24 -14.78
N CYS A 273 25.21 -27.13 -15.41
CA CYS A 273 24.12 -27.15 -16.39
C CYS A 273 24.61 -26.49 -17.69
N LEU A 274 25.13 -27.33 -18.59
CA LEU A 274 25.28 -27.00 -20.00
C LEU A 274 23.87 -26.88 -20.61
N ILE A 275 23.57 -25.75 -21.24
CA ILE A 275 22.40 -25.60 -22.11
C ILE A 275 22.94 -25.35 -23.52
N GLU A 276 22.83 -26.35 -24.39
CA GLU A 276 22.93 -26.16 -25.84
C GLU A 276 21.58 -25.64 -26.40
N PRO A 277 21.60 -24.83 -27.48
CA PRO A 277 20.39 -24.26 -28.06
C PRO A 277 19.76 -25.23 -29.06
N ILE A 278 18.54 -25.70 -28.80
CA ILE A 278 17.77 -26.48 -29.77
C ILE A 278 16.94 -25.53 -30.66
N ARG A 279 17.27 -25.58 -31.95
CA ARG A 279 16.60 -24.97 -33.10
C ARG A 279 15.12 -25.34 -33.16
N GLU A 280 14.27 -24.34 -33.37
CA GLU A 280 12.85 -24.49 -33.73
C GLU A 280 12.69 -25.18 -35.08
N GLN A 281 11.84 -26.22 -35.15
CA GLN A 281 11.21 -26.67 -36.38
C GLN A 281 9.71 -26.83 -36.16
N ILE A 282 8.98 -25.99 -36.87
CA ILE A 282 7.52 -25.96 -37.01
C ILE A 282 7.07 -27.18 -37.82
N ILE A 283 6.19 -28.02 -37.26
CA ILE A 283 5.35 -28.93 -38.06
C ILE A 283 3.93 -28.92 -37.48
N SER A 284 3.01 -28.41 -38.29
CA SER A 284 1.55 -28.39 -38.10
C SER A 284 0.95 -29.74 -38.47
N ARG A 285 0.09 -30.34 -37.63
CA ARG A 285 -0.97 -31.29 -38.05
C ARG A 285 -2.19 -31.24 -37.12
N SER A 286 -3.36 -31.05 -37.71
CA SER A 286 -4.70 -31.13 -37.10
C SER A 286 -5.21 -32.58 -37.04
N GLY A 287 -5.96 -32.96 -35.99
CA GLY A 287 -6.69 -34.25 -35.88
C GLY A 287 -7.20 -34.55 -34.45
N PRO A 288 -8.28 -35.36 -34.26
CA PRO A 288 -9.37 -35.06 -33.31
C PRO A 288 -9.23 -35.63 -31.88
N ILE A 289 -10.04 -35.06 -30.97
CA ILE A 289 -10.11 -35.28 -29.51
C ILE A 289 -10.48 -36.73 -29.15
N PRO A 290 -9.82 -37.34 -28.15
CA PRO A 290 -10.43 -38.34 -27.29
C PRO A 290 -10.64 -37.80 -25.86
N THR A 291 -11.88 -37.96 -25.41
CA THR A 291 -12.37 -37.74 -24.05
C THR A 291 -11.94 -38.86 -23.12
N THR A 292 -11.13 -38.59 -22.10
CA THR A 292 -11.15 -39.33 -20.83
C THR A 292 -10.61 -38.44 -19.70
N SER A 293 -11.39 -38.31 -18.64
CA SER A 293 -11.13 -37.57 -17.41
C SER A 293 -9.77 -37.86 -16.78
N LYS A 294 -8.99 -36.80 -16.50
CA LYS A 294 -7.83 -36.80 -15.62
C LYS A 294 -8.04 -35.76 -14.50
N PRO A 295 -7.49 -36.00 -13.29
CA PRO A 295 -7.70 -35.14 -12.14
C PRO A 295 -7.10 -33.76 -12.39
N THR A 296 -7.87 -32.71 -12.10
CA THR A 296 -7.44 -31.31 -12.17
C THR A 296 -6.39 -31.04 -11.10
N LEU A 297 -5.13 -31.38 -11.40
CA LEU A 297 -4.00 -30.82 -10.69
C LEU A 297 -3.87 -29.37 -11.18
N VAL A 298 -4.27 -28.41 -10.34
CA VAL A 298 -4.09 -26.98 -10.62
C VAL A 298 -2.60 -26.70 -10.73
N ARG A 299 -2.10 -26.75 -11.96
CA ARG A 299 -0.70 -26.55 -12.31
C ARG A 299 -0.47 -25.05 -12.48
N PHE A 300 0.01 -24.42 -11.41
CA PHE A 300 0.52 -23.05 -11.44
C PHE A 300 1.81 -23.02 -12.28
N TYR A 301 1.69 -22.91 -13.60
CA TYR A 301 2.87 -22.58 -14.42
C TYR A 301 3.36 -21.17 -14.06
N SER A 302 4.67 -21.09 -13.85
CA SER A 302 5.49 -19.95 -13.47
C SER A 302 4.97 -18.59 -13.97
N ARG A 303 4.31 -17.84 -13.08
CA ARG A 303 3.90 -16.43 -13.27
C ARG A 303 5.07 -15.43 -13.21
N LYS A 304 6.32 -15.90 -13.11
CA LYS A 304 7.51 -15.03 -12.92
C LYS A 304 7.67 -13.95 -14.00
N SER A 305 7.12 -14.13 -15.22
CA SER A 305 7.27 -13.16 -16.33
C SER A 305 6.11 -12.16 -16.49
N ILE A 306 4.90 -12.43 -16.00
CA ILE A 306 3.71 -11.59 -16.28
C ILE A 306 3.82 -10.20 -15.64
N PHE A 307 4.48 -10.10 -14.48
CA PHE A 307 4.61 -8.82 -13.78
C PHE A 307 5.62 -7.87 -14.42
N PHE A 308 6.52 -8.37 -15.28
CA PHE A 308 7.66 -7.61 -15.79
C PHE A 308 7.72 -7.48 -17.32
N LEU A 309 6.96 -8.27 -18.08
CA LEU A 309 6.94 -8.22 -19.55
C LEU A 309 5.52 -7.93 -20.06
N CYS A 310 5.30 -6.73 -20.59
CA CYS A 310 4.28 -6.44 -21.60
C CYS A 310 4.61 -5.09 -22.25
N ASP A 311 5.45 -5.14 -23.28
CA ASP A 311 5.51 -4.14 -24.34
C ASP A 311 4.62 -4.67 -25.47
N ASP A 312 3.38 -4.20 -25.54
CA ASP A 312 2.66 -4.23 -26.83
C ASP A 312 1.90 -2.90 -26.96
N GLU A 313 2.29 -2.13 -27.96
CA GLU A 313 1.80 -0.80 -28.28
C GLU A 313 0.42 -0.91 -28.95
N GLY A 314 -0.65 -0.94 -28.14
CA GLY A 314 -2.05 -0.96 -28.59
C GLY A 314 -2.79 0.35 -28.32
N PHE A 315 -3.07 1.12 -29.37
CA PHE A 315 -3.74 2.42 -29.34
C PHE A 315 -5.20 2.30 -28.84
N GLY A 316 -5.59 3.07 -27.80
CA GLY A 316 -6.96 3.61 -27.70
C GLY A 316 -7.79 3.41 -26.42
N SER A 317 -7.52 2.46 -25.52
CA SER A 317 -8.37 2.27 -24.31
C SER A 317 -7.59 1.90 -23.02
N GLU A 318 -6.27 1.96 -23.05
CA GLU A 318 -5.41 1.20 -22.14
C GLU A 318 -4.84 2.00 -20.94
N LYS A 319 -5.19 3.27 -20.77
CA LYS A 319 -4.61 4.09 -19.68
C LYS A 319 -5.05 3.64 -18.28
N LEU A 320 -6.19 2.95 -18.17
CA LEU A 320 -6.66 2.38 -16.90
C LEU A 320 -6.00 1.03 -16.59
N ALA A 321 -5.76 0.19 -17.61
CA ALA A 321 -5.07 -1.10 -17.48
C ALA A 321 -3.57 -0.97 -17.17
N LYS A 322 -2.97 0.19 -17.46
CA LYS A 322 -1.58 0.51 -17.08
C LYS A 322 -1.40 0.77 -15.58
N ASN A 323 -2.47 1.11 -14.86
CA ASN A 323 -2.42 1.35 -13.41
C ASN A 323 -3.02 0.16 -12.65
N ASN A 324 -2.28 -0.34 -11.66
CA ASN A 324 -2.63 -1.51 -10.83
C ASN A 324 -2.57 -2.85 -11.59
N ARG A 325 -1.55 -3.04 -12.45
CA ARG A 325 -1.29 -4.32 -13.14
C ARG A 325 -1.19 -5.47 -12.15
N VAL A 326 -0.52 -5.23 -11.02
CA VAL A 326 -0.37 -6.24 -9.97
C VAL A 326 -1.69 -6.53 -9.26
N PHE A 327 -2.62 -5.58 -9.20
CA PHE A 327 -3.96 -5.85 -8.69
C PHE A 327 -4.77 -6.71 -9.68
N HIS A 328 -4.73 -6.35 -10.96
CA HIS A 328 -5.51 -7.02 -12.00
C HIS A 328 -4.96 -8.38 -12.44
N ALA A 329 -3.74 -8.73 -12.06
CA ALA A 329 -3.15 -10.05 -12.32
C ALA A 329 -3.80 -11.19 -11.50
N ALA A 330 -4.68 -10.89 -10.54
CA ALA A 330 -5.46 -11.89 -9.83
C ALA A 330 -6.42 -12.63 -10.78
N GLY A 331 -6.31 -13.97 -10.84
CA GLY A 331 -7.14 -14.79 -11.73
C GLY A 331 -8.58 -14.96 -11.19
N PRO A 332 -9.53 -15.43 -12.02
CA PRO A 332 -10.93 -15.61 -11.59
C PRO A 332 -11.10 -16.63 -10.46
N SER A 333 -10.16 -17.56 -10.30
CA SER A 333 -10.11 -18.54 -9.22
C SER A 333 -9.64 -17.95 -7.89
N THR A 334 -9.19 -16.70 -7.85
CA THR A 334 -8.86 -16.02 -6.60
C THR A 334 -10.05 -15.20 -6.09
N VAL A 335 -10.07 -14.97 -4.79
CA VAL A 335 -11.09 -14.13 -4.14
C VAL A 335 -11.09 -12.71 -4.71
N GLY A 336 -9.91 -12.14 -4.96
CA GLY A 336 -9.75 -10.81 -5.56
C GLY A 336 -10.21 -10.73 -7.01
N GLY A 337 -9.85 -11.69 -7.86
CA GLY A 337 -10.28 -11.74 -9.26
C GLY A 337 -11.78 -11.99 -9.41
N SER A 338 -12.41 -12.65 -8.43
CA SER A 338 -13.87 -12.77 -8.32
C SER A 338 -14.57 -11.52 -7.73
N GLY A 339 -13.84 -10.50 -7.30
CA GLY A 339 -14.41 -9.28 -6.69
C GLY A 339 -14.96 -9.48 -5.27
N LEU A 340 -14.56 -10.54 -4.57
CA LEU A 340 -15.12 -10.94 -3.27
C LEU A 340 -14.24 -10.56 -2.06
N ALA A 341 -13.03 -10.04 -2.29
CA ALA A 341 -12.03 -9.81 -1.23
C ALA A 341 -12.56 -8.95 -0.06
N LEU A 342 -13.12 -7.78 -0.36
CA LEU A 342 -13.65 -6.89 0.68
C LEU A 342 -14.88 -7.49 1.37
N ARG A 343 -15.74 -8.17 0.60
CA ARG A 343 -16.95 -8.82 1.12
C ARG A 343 -16.59 -9.91 2.13
N TYR A 344 -15.62 -10.77 1.80
CA TYR A 344 -15.14 -11.82 2.68
C TYR A 344 -14.37 -11.28 3.88
N ALA A 345 -13.55 -10.25 3.69
CA ALA A 345 -12.88 -9.60 4.81
C ALA A 345 -13.88 -9.09 5.84
N ASN A 346 -14.95 -8.40 5.41
CA ASN A 346 -15.99 -7.91 6.32
C ASN A 346 -16.74 -9.05 7.03
N VAL A 347 -17.02 -10.16 6.35
CA VAL A 347 -17.63 -11.34 6.98
C VAL A 347 -16.73 -11.91 8.08
N ILE A 348 -15.43 -12.07 7.80
CA ILE A 348 -14.46 -12.60 8.77
C ILE A 348 -14.34 -11.67 9.98
N THR A 349 -14.23 -10.36 9.77
CA THR A 349 -14.16 -9.37 10.86
C THR A 349 -15.44 -9.35 11.71
N LEU A 350 -16.62 -9.55 11.11
CA LEU A 350 -17.86 -9.70 11.87
C LEU A 350 -17.90 -10.99 12.70
N VAL A 351 -17.43 -12.10 12.14
CA VAL A 351 -17.34 -13.38 12.88
C VAL A 351 -16.38 -13.25 14.07
N GLU A 352 -15.26 -12.57 13.89
CA GLU A 352 -14.32 -12.27 14.98
C GLU A 352 -14.97 -11.45 16.09
N LYS A 353 -15.72 -10.42 15.70
CA LYS A 353 -16.47 -9.57 16.64
C LYS A 353 -17.46 -10.39 17.46
N TYR A 354 -18.20 -11.28 16.81
CA TYR A 354 -19.18 -12.18 17.43
C TYR A 354 -18.55 -13.34 18.22
N SER A 355 -17.27 -13.62 18.03
CA SER A 355 -16.57 -14.63 18.83
C SER A 355 -16.16 -14.10 20.21
N ASN A 356 -16.31 -12.78 20.46
CA ASN A 356 -16.02 -12.19 21.76
C ASN A 356 -17.19 -12.43 22.74
N PRO A 357 -16.93 -12.95 23.96
CA PRO A 357 -17.97 -13.30 24.92
C PRO A 357 -18.73 -12.08 25.48
N SER A 358 -18.20 -10.87 25.27
CA SER A 358 -18.82 -9.62 25.74
C SER A 358 -19.89 -9.06 24.81
N GLU A 359 -20.06 -9.62 23.61
CA GLU A 359 -21.00 -9.13 22.61
C GLU A 359 -22.11 -10.15 22.34
N SER A 360 -23.33 -9.87 22.81
CA SER A 360 -24.49 -10.70 22.50
C SER A 360 -24.89 -10.51 21.03
N VAL A 361 -24.92 -11.60 20.27
CA VAL A 361 -25.35 -11.57 18.88
C VAL A 361 -26.88 -11.51 18.83
N ASP A 362 -27.39 -10.32 18.53
CA ASP A 362 -28.80 -10.12 18.24
C ASP A 362 -29.23 -10.87 16.95
N LEU A 363 -30.51 -11.24 16.86
CA LEU A 363 -31.09 -11.96 15.73
C LEU A 363 -30.89 -11.19 14.41
N ASN A 364 -31.01 -9.85 14.47
CA ASN A 364 -30.81 -8.95 13.33
C ASN A 364 -29.34 -8.97 12.86
N SER A 365 -28.38 -9.02 13.78
CA SER A 365 -26.95 -9.14 13.48
C SER A 365 -26.63 -10.44 12.72
N ARG A 366 -27.24 -11.55 13.14
CA ARG A 366 -27.11 -12.86 12.47
C ARG A 366 -27.72 -12.86 11.07
N GLU A 367 -28.89 -12.23 10.90
CA GLU A 367 -29.53 -12.10 9.59
C GLU A 367 -28.69 -11.25 8.64
N ASN A 368 -28.16 -10.12 9.11
CA ASN A 368 -27.25 -9.27 8.35
C ASN A 368 -26.00 -10.01 7.89
N LEU A 369 -25.36 -10.78 8.79
CA LEU A 369 -24.21 -11.63 8.43
C LEU A 369 -24.57 -12.63 7.33
N TYR A 370 -25.73 -13.28 7.42
CA TYR A 370 -26.18 -14.24 6.42
C TYR A 370 -26.48 -13.58 5.07
N LEU A 371 -27.10 -12.40 5.07
CA LEU A 371 -27.37 -11.62 3.85
C LEU A 371 -26.08 -11.19 3.15
N MET A 372 -25.01 -10.91 3.92
CA MET A 372 -23.68 -10.61 3.39
C MET A 372 -23.01 -11.80 2.69
N LEU A 373 -23.51 -13.03 2.78
CA LEU A 373 -22.87 -14.18 2.12
C LEU A 373 -23.29 -14.33 0.64
N PRO A 374 -22.34 -14.61 -0.28
CA PRO A 374 -22.67 -15.04 -1.65
C PRO A 374 -23.51 -16.32 -1.68
N ASP A 375 -24.28 -16.54 -2.75
CA ASP A 375 -25.23 -17.66 -2.82
C ASP A 375 -24.56 -19.04 -2.82
N ASN A 376 -23.39 -19.15 -3.43
CA ASN A 376 -22.57 -20.36 -3.36
C ASN A 376 -22.14 -20.66 -1.93
N LEU A 377 -21.66 -19.65 -1.19
CA LEU A 377 -21.24 -19.80 0.19
C LEU A 377 -22.45 -20.13 1.11
N LYS A 378 -23.60 -19.50 0.89
CA LYS A 378 -24.86 -19.84 1.58
C LYS A 378 -25.24 -21.31 1.41
N LYS A 379 -25.16 -21.84 0.17
CA LYS A 379 -25.44 -23.26 -0.12
C LYS A 379 -24.46 -24.17 0.64
N THR A 380 -23.18 -23.85 0.62
CA THR A 380 -22.14 -24.61 1.34
C THR A 380 -22.40 -24.62 2.85
N VAL A 381 -22.65 -23.46 3.46
CA VAL A 381 -22.94 -23.32 4.89
C VAL A 381 -24.19 -24.11 5.26
N ARG A 382 -25.30 -23.99 4.51
CA ARG A 382 -26.53 -24.78 4.75
C ARG A 382 -26.26 -26.29 4.69
N SER A 383 -25.49 -26.74 3.70
CA SER A 383 -25.17 -28.16 3.52
C SER A 383 -24.27 -28.70 4.65
N LYS A 384 -23.32 -27.90 5.15
CA LYS A 384 -22.46 -28.27 6.28
C LYS A 384 -23.24 -28.27 7.58
N LEU A 385 -24.03 -27.22 7.84
CA LEU A 385 -24.90 -27.14 9.02
C LEU A 385 -25.88 -28.29 9.08
N SER A 386 -26.58 -28.62 7.99
CA SER A 386 -27.57 -29.72 8.00
C SER A 386 -26.95 -31.08 8.28
N LYS A 387 -25.72 -31.33 7.82
CA LYS A 387 -24.97 -32.56 8.12
C LYS A 387 -24.50 -32.63 9.56
N LYS A 388 -23.94 -31.52 10.09
CA LYS A 388 -23.38 -31.50 11.44
C LYS A 388 -24.46 -31.44 12.52
N LEU A 389 -25.57 -30.75 12.27
CA LEU A 389 -26.69 -30.64 13.20
C LEU A 389 -27.39 -31.98 13.47
N LYS A 390 -27.39 -32.89 12.48
CA LYS A 390 -27.90 -34.27 12.62
C LYS A 390 -27.02 -35.17 13.48
N CYS A 391 -25.82 -34.72 13.87
CA CYS A 391 -24.82 -35.49 14.60
C CYS A 391 -24.53 -34.90 15.99
N MET A 392 -25.26 -33.85 16.41
CA MET A 392 -25.05 -33.08 17.66
C MET A 392 -25.98 -33.52 18.80
N ASP A 393 -26.31 -34.82 18.84
CA ASP A 393 -26.98 -35.39 20.01
C ASP A 393 -25.87 -35.75 21.00
N GLU A 394 -25.80 -34.93 22.05
CA GLU A 394 -25.15 -35.19 23.35
C GLU A 394 -23.62 -35.03 23.43
N ASP A 395 -23.11 -33.81 23.58
CA ASP A 395 -21.93 -33.57 24.43
C ASP A 395 -21.53 -32.08 24.54
N GLU A 396 -21.33 -31.62 25.77
CA GLU A 396 -20.74 -30.30 26.10
C GLU A 396 -19.27 -30.19 25.65
N SER A 397 -18.56 -31.33 25.58
CA SER A 397 -17.19 -31.44 25.07
C SER A 397 -17.06 -31.03 23.59
N LEU A 398 -18.14 -31.13 22.81
CA LEU A 398 -18.16 -30.73 21.40
C LEU A 398 -18.11 -29.21 21.24
N ALA A 399 -18.71 -28.44 22.14
CA ALA A 399 -18.73 -26.97 22.05
C ALA A 399 -17.32 -26.40 22.24
N GLU A 400 -16.54 -26.96 23.16
CA GLU A 400 -15.16 -26.55 23.39
C GLU A 400 -14.25 -26.92 22.21
N GLY A 401 -14.43 -28.11 21.63
CA GLY A 401 -13.73 -28.50 20.40
C GLY A 401 -14.00 -27.56 19.23
N TRP A 402 -15.23 -27.03 19.12
CA TRP A 402 -15.58 -26.02 18.13
C TRP A 402 -14.98 -24.65 18.42
N ARG A 403 -14.91 -24.26 19.69
CA ARG A 403 -14.28 -23.01 20.13
C ARG A 403 -12.80 -23.00 19.79
N GLU A 404 -12.10 -24.10 20.07
CA GLU A 404 -10.67 -24.24 19.76
C GLU A 404 -10.43 -24.30 18.25
N ALA A 405 -11.25 -25.04 17.49
CA ALA A 405 -11.15 -25.06 16.04
C ALA A 405 -11.42 -23.69 15.40
N LEU A 406 -12.43 -22.97 15.89
CA LEU A 406 -12.75 -21.60 15.45
C LEU A 406 -11.57 -20.66 15.74
N LYS A 407 -11.03 -20.70 16.96
CA LYS A 407 -9.87 -19.90 17.37
C LYS A 407 -8.67 -20.19 16.47
N HIS A 408 -8.33 -21.46 16.26
CA HIS A 408 -7.21 -21.86 15.40
C HIS A 408 -7.37 -21.40 13.94
N ILE A 409 -8.59 -21.43 13.37
CA ILE A 409 -8.83 -20.89 12.02
C ILE A 409 -8.69 -19.36 12.01
N MET A 410 -9.26 -18.69 13.02
CA MET A 410 -9.24 -17.23 13.11
C MET A 410 -7.85 -16.65 13.34
N GLU A 411 -6.96 -17.35 14.06
CA GLU A 411 -5.56 -16.93 14.30
C GLU A 411 -4.80 -16.59 13.01
N TRP A 412 -5.04 -17.32 11.92
CA TRP A 412 -4.39 -17.05 10.64
C TRP A 412 -5.29 -16.37 9.60
N LEU A 413 -6.62 -16.50 9.73
CA LEU A 413 -7.56 -15.91 8.77
C LEU A 413 -7.91 -14.45 9.08
N ALA A 414 -8.03 -14.09 10.37
CA ALA A 414 -8.39 -12.74 10.78
C ALA A 414 -7.34 -11.69 10.37
N PRO A 415 -6.01 -11.92 10.52
CA PRO A 415 -5.01 -10.95 10.06
C PRO A 415 -5.11 -10.67 8.55
N MET A 416 -5.40 -11.69 7.73
CA MET A 416 -5.59 -11.55 6.28
C MET A 416 -6.81 -10.68 5.94
N ALA A 417 -7.91 -10.83 6.68
CA ALA A 417 -9.11 -10.02 6.52
C ALA A 417 -8.86 -8.54 6.89
N HIS A 418 -8.25 -8.30 8.06
CA HIS A 418 -7.87 -6.96 8.49
C HIS A 418 -6.92 -6.28 7.50
N ASN A 419 -5.91 -7.01 7.02
CA ASN A 419 -4.99 -6.52 6.00
C ASN A 419 -5.72 -6.17 4.70
N THR A 420 -6.74 -6.93 4.31
CA THR A 420 -7.56 -6.62 3.12
C THR A 420 -8.32 -5.30 3.28
N ILE A 421 -8.91 -5.05 4.45
CA ILE A 421 -9.61 -3.80 4.75
C ILE A 421 -8.62 -2.63 4.78
N ASN A 422 -7.48 -2.80 5.48
CA ASN A 422 -6.44 -1.79 5.58
C ASN A 422 -5.86 -1.43 4.20
N TRP A 423 -5.55 -2.42 3.37
CA TRP A 423 -5.05 -2.23 2.01
C TRP A 423 -5.98 -1.39 1.14
N GLN A 424 -7.31 -1.57 1.29
CA GLN A 424 -8.33 -0.77 0.60
C GLN A 424 -8.40 0.66 1.12
N LEU A 425 -8.33 0.84 2.45
CA LEU A 425 -8.34 2.17 3.08
C LEU A 425 -7.10 3.00 2.70
N GLU A 426 -5.92 2.38 2.65
CA GLU A 426 -4.66 3.02 2.27
C GLU A 426 -4.67 3.61 0.85
N ARG A 427 -5.46 3.00 -0.05
CA ARG A 427 -5.56 3.44 -1.45
C ARG A 427 -6.73 4.37 -1.71
N ASN A 428 -7.61 4.58 -0.74
CA ASN A 428 -8.69 5.55 -0.84
C ASN A 428 -8.16 6.97 -0.57
N LEU A 429 -7.97 7.72 -1.66
CA LEU A 429 -7.28 9.00 -1.72
C LEU A 429 -7.88 10.11 -0.83
N GLU A 430 -9.15 9.99 -0.44
CA GLU A 430 -9.84 10.98 0.39
C GLU A 430 -9.56 10.81 1.89
N LYS A 431 -9.16 9.60 2.33
CA LYS A 431 -9.03 9.27 3.76
C LYS A 431 -7.60 9.31 4.28
N THR A 432 -6.60 8.99 3.46
CA THR A 432 -5.18 9.06 3.86
C THR A 432 -4.64 10.47 3.68
N LYS A 433 -4.75 11.32 4.71
CA LYS A 433 -4.31 12.72 4.61
C LYS A 433 -2.79 12.82 4.43
N PHE A 434 -1.96 12.24 5.32
CA PHE A 434 -0.48 12.31 5.25
C PHE A 434 0.26 11.16 5.99
N ASP A 435 -0.27 9.93 5.98
CA ASP A 435 0.33 8.81 6.74
C ASP A 435 1.68 8.36 6.13
N ILE A 436 2.62 8.01 7.01
CA ILE A 436 3.98 7.53 6.70
C ILE A 436 4.15 6.05 7.12
N LYS A 437 3.11 5.43 7.71
CA LYS A 437 3.12 4.01 8.09
C LYS A 437 3.35 3.10 6.87
N PRO A 438 4.17 2.03 6.99
CA PRO A 438 4.38 1.07 5.91
C PRO A 438 3.06 0.48 5.39
N SER A 439 2.92 0.43 4.07
CA SER A 439 1.73 -0.08 3.41
C SER A 439 1.65 -1.60 3.45
N VAL A 440 0.42 -2.11 3.57
CA VAL A 440 0.10 -3.53 3.43
C VAL A 440 0.26 -3.95 1.96
N LEU A 441 0.81 -5.14 1.72
CA LEU A 441 1.01 -5.74 0.40
C LEU A 441 -0.13 -6.72 0.07
N LEU A 442 -0.44 -6.87 -1.22
CA LEU A 442 -1.50 -7.76 -1.71
C LEU A 442 -1.32 -9.20 -1.27
N LEU A 443 -0.07 -9.67 -1.15
CA LEU A 443 0.22 -11.03 -0.68
C LEU A 443 -0.22 -11.30 0.76
N GLN A 444 -0.37 -10.24 1.58
CA GLN A 444 -0.85 -10.31 2.96
C GLN A 444 -2.38 -10.18 3.05
N THR A 445 -3.06 -10.07 1.91
CA THR A 445 -4.52 -9.88 1.81
C THR A 445 -5.19 -11.10 1.17
N LEU A 446 -6.51 -11.15 1.27
CA LEU A 446 -7.32 -12.17 0.61
C LEU A 446 -7.33 -12.05 -0.92
N HIS A 447 -6.76 -10.99 -1.50
CA HIS A 447 -6.88 -10.70 -2.94
C HIS A 447 -6.36 -11.84 -3.83
N TYR A 448 -5.21 -12.41 -3.47
CA TYR A 448 -4.59 -13.54 -4.18
C TYR A 448 -4.96 -14.91 -3.62
N SER A 449 -5.84 -14.95 -2.61
CA SER A 449 -6.25 -16.20 -1.98
C SER A 449 -7.11 -17.05 -2.91
N ASP A 450 -6.86 -18.36 -2.87
CA ASP A 450 -7.66 -19.36 -3.54
C ASP A 450 -9.11 -19.28 -3.04
N LYS A 451 -10.04 -19.04 -3.97
CA LYS A 451 -11.44 -18.81 -3.65
C LYS A 451 -12.08 -20.00 -2.93
N GLU A 452 -11.82 -21.23 -3.39
CA GLU A 452 -12.45 -22.42 -2.84
C GLU A 452 -11.95 -22.69 -1.42
N LYS A 453 -10.64 -22.56 -1.19
CA LYS A 453 -10.05 -22.70 0.15
C LYS A 453 -10.56 -21.62 1.11
N THR A 454 -10.65 -20.37 0.65
CA THR A 454 -11.18 -19.28 1.48
C THR A 454 -12.65 -19.50 1.81
N GLU A 455 -13.48 -19.87 0.83
CA GLU A 455 -14.90 -20.17 1.07
C GLU A 455 -15.10 -21.36 2.01
N ALA A 456 -14.26 -22.40 1.90
CA ALA A 456 -14.29 -23.54 2.81
C ALA A 456 -13.99 -23.13 4.25
N ALA A 457 -12.94 -22.32 4.47
CA ALA A 457 -12.57 -21.80 5.79
C ALA A 457 -13.66 -20.88 6.38
N ILE A 458 -14.24 -19.97 5.56
CA ILE A 458 -15.34 -19.11 5.99
C ILE A 458 -16.56 -19.97 6.37
N ALA A 459 -16.87 -21.02 5.61
CA ALA A 459 -17.96 -21.91 5.95
C ALA A 459 -17.71 -22.65 7.27
N ASP A 460 -16.47 -23.05 7.55
CA ASP A 460 -16.12 -23.73 8.80
C ASP A 460 -16.23 -22.82 10.03
N ILE A 461 -15.78 -21.56 9.95
CA ILE A 461 -15.94 -20.61 11.07
C ILE A 461 -17.43 -20.27 11.32
N LEU A 462 -18.25 -20.14 10.27
CA LEU A 462 -19.68 -19.86 10.41
C LEU A 462 -20.45 -21.05 11.01
N VAL A 463 -20.08 -22.27 10.62
CA VAL A 463 -20.63 -23.50 11.20
C VAL A 463 -20.21 -23.61 12.67
N GLY A 464 -18.93 -23.40 12.97
CA GLY A 464 -18.42 -23.41 14.35
C GLY A 464 -19.15 -22.41 15.25
N LEU A 465 -19.27 -21.15 14.81
CA LEU A 465 -20.02 -20.11 15.53
C LEU A 465 -21.48 -20.52 15.77
N SER A 466 -22.15 -21.08 14.76
CA SER A 466 -23.54 -21.54 14.88
C SER A 466 -23.69 -22.71 15.87
N CYS A 467 -22.71 -23.62 15.91
CA CYS A 467 -22.69 -24.73 16.85
C CYS A 467 -22.48 -24.24 18.29
N ILE A 468 -21.55 -23.30 18.51
CA ILE A 468 -21.27 -22.70 19.82
C ILE A 468 -22.55 -22.03 20.38
N TYR A 469 -23.19 -21.14 19.61
CA TYR A 469 -24.44 -20.48 20.04
C TYR A 469 -25.57 -21.46 20.34
N LYS A 470 -25.67 -22.56 19.58
CA LYS A 470 -26.70 -23.58 19.84
C LYS A 470 -26.46 -24.29 21.18
N CYS A 471 -25.21 -24.61 21.50
CA CYS A 471 -24.83 -25.24 22.76
C CYS A 471 -25.06 -24.28 23.95
N GLU A 472 -24.65 -23.02 23.81
CA GLU A 472 -24.84 -22.00 24.85
C GLU A 472 -26.34 -21.75 25.11
N ASN A 473 -27.18 -21.63 24.08
CA ASN A 473 -28.62 -21.44 24.27
C ASN A 473 -29.33 -22.62 24.97
N ARG A 474 -28.79 -23.86 24.88
CA ARG A 474 -29.34 -25.02 25.60
C ARG A 474 -29.05 -24.94 27.11
N GLN A 475 -27.82 -24.56 27.48
CA GLN A 475 -27.42 -24.40 28.88
C GLN A 475 -28.30 -23.38 29.62
N TRP A 476 -28.73 -22.30 28.94
CA TRP A 476 -29.59 -21.27 29.52
C TRP A 476 -31.06 -21.69 29.64
N SER A 477 -31.48 -22.75 28.93
CA SER A 477 -32.84 -23.32 29.05
C SER A 477 -32.95 -24.43 30.08
N GLU A 478 -31.82 -24.99 30.53
CA GLU A 478 -31.72 -26.05 31.54
C GLU A 478 -31.30 -25.54 32.93
N SER A 479 -30.93 -24.25 33.04
CA SER A 479 -30.65 -23.53 34.30
C SER A 479 -31.85 -22.69 34.71
#